data_AF-A0A182PHD1-F1
#
_entry.id   AF-A0A182PHD1-F1
#
_cell.length_a   1.000
_cell.length_b   1.000
_cell.length_c   1.000
_cell.angle_alpha   90.00
_cell.angle_beta   90.00
_cell.angle_gamma   90.00
#
_symmetry.space_group_name_H-M   'P 1'
#
loop_
_entity.id
_entity.type
_entity.pdbx_description
1 polymer ?
#
loop_
_entity_poly.entity_id
_entity_poly.type
_entity_poly.pdbx_seq_one_letter_code
_entity_poly.pdbx_strand_id
1 'polypeptide(L)'
;MASRAAMLLGQVIPCVKVNASKIRVRRMELDTNLNMYFKKDEFYFAYDPDKRCKTGDIVLIKELPERLTRLISHSIEEIVYPLGDITDPITGKKVVVGKYREDIEEANRLFGKSQDAFDYSKAPPRGRLEGTRDFTHGETYIKYHEDGKDQPFAV
;
A
#
# COMPACT_ATOMS: atom_id res chain seq x y z
N MET A 1 18.03 27.01 -0.65
CA MET A 1 17.66 25.79 0.10
C MET A 1 17.05 24.84 -0.91
N ALA A 2 17.76 23.80 -1.34
CA ALA A 2 17.20 22.81 -2.25
C ALA A 2 15.95 22.20 -1.58
N SER A 3 14.81 22.22 -2.26
CA SER A 3 13.58 21.65 -1.74
C SER A 3 13.84 20.20 -1.35
N ARG A 4 13.62 19.86 -0.07
CA ARG A 4 13.34 18.48 0.31
C ARG A 4 12.29 17.95 -0.66
N ALA A 5 12.44 16.70 -1.08
CA ALA A 5 11.61 16.10 -2.13
C ALA A 5 10.13 16.39 -1.87
N ALA A 6 9.56 17.31 -2.66
CA ALA A 6 8.26 17.90 -2.37
C ALA A 6 7.14 16.85 -2.40
N MET A 7 7.35 15.78 -3.16
CA MET A 7 6.45 14.65 -3.28
C MET A 7 7.24 13.34 -3.24
N LEU A 8 6.68 12.34 -2.56
CA LEU A 8 7.25 11.00 -2.43
C LEU A 8 6.16 9.96 -2.70
N LEU A 9 6.53 8.86 -3.36
CA LEU A 9 5.67 7.69 -3.54
C LEU A 9 6.08 6.61 -2.55
N GLY A 10 5.11 6.02 -1.86
CA GLY A 10 5.39 4.97 -0.89
C GLY A 10 4.21 4.05 -0.65
N GLN A 11 4.46 3.03 0.17
CA GLN A 11 3.45 2.05 0.55
C GLN A 11 2.99 2.28 1.98
N VAL A 12 1.68 2.23 2.21
CA VAL A 12 1.08 2.32 3.54
C VAL A 12 1.38 1.06 4.33
N ILE A 13 1.89 1.23 5.55
CA ILE A 13 2.21 0.20 6.52
C ILE A 13 1.30 0.36 7.73
N PRO A 14 1.02 -0.72 8.49
CA PRO A 14 0.29 -0.61 9.74
C PRO A 14 0.88 0.44 10.68
N CYS A 15 -0.01 1.22 11.28
CA CYS A 15 0.34 2.34 12.13
C CYS A 15 -0.55 2.33 13.38
N VAL A 16 0.09 2.45 14.55
CA VAL A 16 -0.60 2.55 15.84
C VAL A 16 -1.11 3.98 16.09
N LYS A 17 -0.57 4.99 15.38
CA LYS A 17 -0.93 6.40 15.62
C LYS A 17 -2.30 6.72 15.04
N VAL A 18 -3.10 7.43 15.84
CA VAL A 18 -4.40 7.96 15.46
C VAL A 18 -4.19 9.19 14.56
N ASN A 19 -5.05 9.38 13.55
CA ASN A 19 -5.01 10.48 12.58
C ASN A 19 -3.77 10.57 11.68
N ALA A 20 -2.97 9.50 11.62
CA ALA A 20 -1.78 9.46 10.79
C ALA A 20 -1.55 8.06 10.20
N SER A 21 -1.20 8.04 8.92
CA SER A 21 -0.78 6.84 8.23
C SER A 21 0.76 6.79 8.17
N LYS A 22 1.33 5.59 8.32
CA LYS A 22 2.78 5.36 8.21
C LYS A 22 3.09 4.89 6.80
N ILE A 23 3.94 5.62 6.09
CA ILE A 23 4.31 5.33 4.71
C ILE A 23 5.77 4.88 4.68
N ARG A 24 6.02 3.75 4.03
CA ARG A 24 7.37 3.29 3.67
C ARG A 24 7.71 3.75 2.27
N VAL A 25 8.73 4.58 2.17
CA VAL A 25 9.34 5.02 0.91
C VAL A 25 10.63 4.25 0.73
N ARG A 26 10.76 3.57 -0.41
CA ARG A 26 11.95 2.77 -0.73
C ARG A 26 12.87 3.58 -1.64
N ARG A 27 14.06 3.89 -1.16
CA ARG A 27 15.12 4.55 -1.93
C ARG A 27 16.18 3.55 -2.36
N MET A 28 16.86 3.86 -3.45
CA MET A 28 18.01 3.11 -3.92
C MET A 28 19.27 3.84 -3.46
N GLU A 29 20.01 3.25 -2.52
CA GLU A 29 21.28 3.79 -2.02
C GLU A 29 22.44 3.06 -2.72
N LEU A 30 23.40 3.83 -3.24
CA LEU A 30 24.58 3.28 -3.90
C LEU A 30 25.60 2.84 -2.84
N ASP A 31 25.97 1.56 -2.84
CA ASP A 31 27.18 1.11 -2.17
C ASP A 31 28.39 1.34 -3.08
N THR A 32 29.31 2.20 -2.66
CA THR A 32 30.50 2.57 -3.44
C THR A 32 31.57 1.49 -3.47
N ASN A 33 31.54 0.52 -2.54
CA ASN A 33 32.49 -0.60 -2.54
C ASN A 33 32.11 -1.64 -3.60
N LEU A 34 30.81 -1.88 -3.74
CA LEU A 34 30.24 -2.85 -4.69
C LEU A 34 29.81 -2.21 -6.01
N ASN A 35 29.74 -0.88 -6.08
CA ASN A 35 29.14 -0.10 -7.16
C ASN A 35 27.73 -0.60 -7.55
N MET A 36 26.94 -0.95 -6.53
CA MET A 36 25.59 -1.51 -6.69
C MET A 36 24.58 -0.77 -5.83
N TYR A 37 23.36 -0.61 -6.35
CA TYR A 37 22.26 0.01 -5.61
C TYR A 37 21.50 -1.00 -4.76
N PHE A 38 21.32 -0.68 -3.49
CA PHE A 38 20.54 -1.45 -2.54
C PHE A 38 19.29 -0.71 -2.10
N LYS A 39 18.24 -1.46 -1.78
CA LYS A 39 16.97 -0.92 -1.32
C LYS A 39 17.11 -0.50 0.15
N LYS A 40 16.84 0.77 0.44
CA LYS A 40 16.76 1.33 1.78
C LYS A 40 15.36 1.86 2.04
N ASP A 41 14.76 1.38 3.12
CA ASP A 41 13.41 1.77 3.51
C ASP A 41 13.49 2.97 4.47
N GLU A 42 12.81 4.06 4.12
CA GLU A 42 12.58 5.23 4.97
C GLU A 42 11.11 5.31 5.34
N PHE A 43 10.81 5.78 6.56
CA PHE A 43 9.44 5.86 7.06
C PHE A 43 9.03 7.31 7.28
N TYR A 44 7.86 7.65 6.76
CA TYR A 44 7.24 8.97 6.87
C TYR A 44 5.85 8.83 7.50
N PHE A 45 5.44 9.83 8.28
CA PHE A 45 4.08 9.93 8.80
C PHE A 45 3.33 11.02 8.03
N ALA A 46 2.25 10.61 7.39
CA ALA A 46 1.35 11.51 6.68
C ALA A 46 0.06 11.72 7.47
N TYR A 47 -0.47 12.93 7.39
CA TYR A 47 -1.74 13.31 7.99
C TYR A 47 -2.90 12.59 7.28
N ASP A 48 -3.69 11.84 8.04
CA ASP A 48 -4.83 11.05 7.54
C ASP A 48 -5.88 10.90 8.66
N PRO A 49 -6.68 11.96 8.93
CA PRO A 49 -7.66 11.96 10.03
C PRO A 49 -8.78 10.93 9.80
N ASP A 50 -9.22 10.79 8.55
CA ASP A 50 -10.32 9.90 8.15
C ASP A 50 -9.87 8.45 7.93
N LYS A 51 -8.57 8.16 8.07
CA LYS A 51 -7.96 6.86 7.73
C LYS A 51 -8.41 6.35 6.37
N ARG A 52 -8.39 7.24 5.37
CA ARG A 52 -8.79 6.89 3.99
C ARG A 52 -7.83 5.86 3.38
N CYS A 53 -6.57 5.90 3.79
CA CYS A 53 -5.57 4.97 3.32
C CYS A 53 -5.59 3.69 4.13
N LYS A 54 -5.59 2.56 3.42
CA LYS A 54 -5.53 1.25 4.03
C LYS A 54 -4.15 0.63 3.83
N THR A 55 -3.81 -0.32 4.69
CA THR A 55 -2.56 -1.05 4.64
C THR A 55 -2.33 -1.65 3.25
N GLY A 56 -1.12 -1.46 2.74
CA GLY A 56 -0.67 -1.99 1.46
C GLY A 56 -0.98 -1.12 0.24
N ASP A 57 -1.74 -0.03 0.39
CA ASP A 57 -1.95 0.96 -0.68
C ASP A 57 -0.64 1.63 -1.08
N ILE A 58 -0.52 1.96 -2.37
CA ILE A 58 0.54 2.83 -2.87
C ILE A 58 -0.02 4.24 -2.93
N VAL A 59 0.62 5.17 -2.22
CA VAL A 59 0.14 6.53 -2.02
C VAL A 59 1.21 7.54 -2.41
N LEU A 60 0.75 8.68 -2.93
CA LEU A 60 1.55 9.87 -3.14
C LEU A 60 1.41 10.76 -1.90
N ILE A 61 2.54 11.08 -1.28
CA ILE A 61 2.59 11.99 -0.13
C ILE A 61 3.34 13.27 -0.52
N LYS A 62 2.91 14.39 0.06
CA LYS A 62 3.48 15.72 -0.17
C LYS A 62 3.97 16.30 1.14
N GLU A 63 5.12 16.99 1.13
CA GLU A 63 5.60 17.66 2.34
C GLU A 63 4.67 18.82 2.70
N LEU A 64 4.28 18.90 3.97
CA LEU A 64 3.47 20.02 4.48
C LEU A 64 4.33 21.28 4.61
N PRO A 65 3.77 22.48 4.36
CA PRO A 65 4.50 23.73 4.55
C PRO A 65 4.97 23.91 5.99
N GLU A 66 4.16 23.43 6.95
CA GLU A 66 4.48 23.40 8.37
C GLU A 66 4.16 22.01 8.95
N ARG A 67 5.04 21.51 9.80
CA ARG A 67 4.84 20.20 10.46
C ARG A 67 3.74 20.33 11.51
N LEU A 68 2.64 19.58 11.33
CA LEU A 68 1.52 19.57 12.28
C LEU A 68 1.93 19.09 13.67
N THR A 69 2.80 18.07 13.72
CA THR A 69 3.37 17.56 14.98
C THR A 69 4.83 17.19 14.77
N ARG A 70 5.52 16.74 15.84
CA ARG A 70 6.91 16.28 15.75
C ARG A 70 7.12 15.16 14.71
N LEU A 71 6.11 14.31 14.50
CA LEU A 71 6.19 13.15 13.62
C LEU A 71 5.52 13.40 12.27
N ILE A 72 4.35 14.03 12.26
CA ILE A 72 3.55 14.25 11.06
C ILE A 72 4.17 15.41 10.26
N SER A 73 4.74 15.05 9.11
CA SER A 73 5.48 15.97 8.25
C SER A 73 4.91 16.07 6.84
N HIS A 74 4.10 15.10 6.43
CA HIS A 74 3.56 15.01 5.08
C HIS A 74 2.02 14.97 5.13
N SER A 75 1.38 15.28 4.02
CA SER A 75 -0.04 15.01 3.77
C SER A 75 -0.18 13.95 2.69
N ILE A 76 -1.29 13.24 2.69
CA ILE A 76 -1.66 12.31 1.62
C ILE A 76 -2.30 13.13 0.51
N GLU A 77 -1.71 13.09 -0.69
CA GLU A 77 -2.26 13.76 -1.87
C GLU A 77 -3.24 12.84 -2.58
N GLU A 78 -2.81 11.61 -2.87
CA GLU A 78 -3.56 10.66 -3.69
C GLU A 78 -3.25 9.20 -3.33
N ILE A 79 -4.27 8.34 -3.43
CA ILE A 79 -4.11 6.88 -3.42
C ILE A 79 -3.93 6.44 -4.88
N VAL A 80 -2.68 6.21 -5.29
CA VAL A 80 -2.33 5.90 -6.67
C VAL A 80 -2.74 4.47 -7.04
N TYR A 81 -2.41 3.50 -6.18
CA TYR A 81 -2.80 2.10 -6.41
C TYR A 81 -3.40 1.49 -5.14
N PRO A 82 -4.71 1.17 -5.16
CA PRO A 82 -5.32 0.45 -4.07
C PRO A 82 -4.88 -1.02 -4.07
N LEU A 83 -4.66 -1.60 -2.88
CA LEU A 83 -4.32 -3.01 -2.75
C LEU A 83 -5.48 -3.90 -3.25
N GLY A 84 -5.21 -4.73 -4.27
CA GLY A 84 -6.15 -5.74 -4.77
C GLY A 84 -7.03 -5.30 -5.94
N ASP A 85 -7.20 -3.99 -6.16
CA ASP A 85 -8.07 -3.45 -7.22
C ASP A 85 -7.35 -2.46 -8.15
N ILE A 86 -6.20 -2.87 -8.65
CA ILE A 86 -5.35 -2.02 -9.49
C ILE A 86 -6.05 -1.69 -10.82
N THR A 87 -5.99 -0.42 -11.17
CA THR A 87 -6.43 0.12 -12.45
C THR A 87 -5.18 0.50 -13.25
N ASP A 88 -5.09 0.07 -14.50
CA ASP A 88 -4.04 0.51 -15.40
C ASP A 88 -4.19 2.02 -15.67
N PRO A 89 -3.17 2.85 -15.36
CA PRO A 89 -3.27 4.30 -15.54
C PRO A 89 -3.37 4.73 -17.01
N ILE A 90 -2.97 3.87 -17.97
CA ILE A 90 -2.98 4.22 -19.39
C ILE A 90 -4.36 3.96 -20.00
N THR A 91 -4.93 2.79 -19.74
CA THR A 91 -6.20 2.36 -20.37
C THR A 91 -7.43 2.56 -19.48
N GLY A 92 -7.24 2.79 -18.18
CA GLY A 92 -8.33 2.86 -17.20
C GLY A 92 -8.97 1.50 -16.90
N LYS A 93 -8.46 0.40 -17.47
CA LYS A 93 -8.99 -0.95 -17.28
C LYS A 93 -8.45 -1.59 -16.02
N LYS A 94 -9.25 -2.47 -15.42
CA LYS A 94 -8.80 -3.26 -14.27
C LYS A 94 -7.84 -4.37 -14.69
N VAL A 95 -6.77 -4.51 -13.94
CA VAL A 95 -5.69 -5.47 -14.23
C VAL A 95 -5.48 -6.44 -13.09
N VAL A 96 -5.04 -7.64 -13.44
CA VAL A 96 -4.61 -8.67 -12.51
C VAL A 96 -3.24 -9.13 -12.95
N VAL A 97 -2.23 -8.79 -12.14
CA VAL A 97 -0.81 -9.06 -12.44
C VAL A 97 -0.40 -8.39 -13.76
N GLY A 98 -0.45 -9.12 -14.87
CA GLY A 98 -0.07 -8.63 -16.20
C GLY A 98 -1.14 -8.85 -17.27
N LYS A 99 -2.39 -9.12 -16.88
CA LYS A 99 -3.52 -9.35 -17.80
C LYS A 99 -4.67 -8.42 -17.44
N TYR A 100 -5.41 -7.96 -18.45
CA TYR A 100 -6.66 -7.25 -18.22
C TYR A 100 -7.73 -8.24 -17.75
N ARG A 101 -8.63 -7.78 -16.86
CA ARG A 101 -9.74 -8.61 -16.38
C ARG A 101 -10.66 -9.04 -17.52
N GLU A 102 -10.90 -8.15 -18.48
CA GLU A 102 -11.72 -8.40 -19.67
C GLU A 102 -11.17 -9.57 -20.50
N ASP A 103 -9.85 -9.61 -20.76
CA ASP A 103 -9.22 -10.69 -21.52
C ASP A 103 -9.35 -12.04 -20.81
N ILE A 104 -9.29 -12.05 -19.47
CA ILE A 104 -9.49 -13.26 -18.66
C ILE A 104 -10.94 -13.72 -18.78
N GLU A 105 -11.90 -12.80 -18.77
CA GLU A 105 -13.33 -13.11 -18.93
C GLU A 105 -13.64 -13.64 -20.34
N GLU A 106 -13.03 -13.06 -21.37
CA GLU A 106 -13.15 -13.52 -22.75
C GLU A 106 -12.56 -14.92 -22.93
N ALA A 107 -11.36 -15.17 -22.38
CA ALA A 107 -10.75 -16.50 -22.38
C ALA A 107 -11.63 -17.52 -21.64
N ASN A 108 -12.20 -17.17 -20.49
CA ASN A 108 -13.12 -18.03 -19.76
C ASN A 108 -14.40 -18.33 -20.56
N ARG A 109 -14.87 -17.38 -21.38
CA ARG A 109 -16.01 -17.60 -22.29
C ARG A 109 -15.67 -18.56 -23.43
N LEU A 110 -14.48 -18.43 -24.01
CA LEU A 110 -14.03 -19.23 -25.15
C LEU A 110 -13.66 -20.67 -24.75
N PHE A 111 -12.95 -20.85 -23.64
CA PHE A 111 -12.38 -22.13 -23.22
C PHE A 111 -13.18 -22.82 -22.10
N GLY A 112 -14.21 -22.15 -21.58
CA GLY A 112 -15.00 -22.62 -20.44
C GLY A 112 -14.44 -22.13 -19.11
N LYS A 113 -15.33 -21.65 -18.23
CA LYS A 113 -14.98 -21.17 -16.89
C LYS A 113 -14.80 -22.36 -15.95
N SER A 114 -13.67 -22.42 -15.23
CA SER A 114 -13.47 -23.39 -14.14
C SER A 114 -14.48 -23.15 -13.00
N GLN A 115 -14.90 -24.22 -12.31
CA GLN A 115 -15.80 -24.10 -11.15
C GLN A 115 -15.21 -23.23 -10.04
N ASP A 116 -13.88 -23.29 -9.87
CA ASP A 116 -13.14 -22.51 -8.87
C ASP A 116 -12.64 -21.14 -9.40
N ALA A 117 -13.08 -20.73 -10.60
CA ALA A 117 -12.63 -19.47 -11.17
C ALA A 117 -13.18 -18.26 -10.39
N PHE A 118 -12.27 -17.37 -9.99
CA PHE A 118 -12.60 -16.15 -9.27
C PHE A 118 -13.51 -15.23 -10.10
N ASP A 119 -14.56 -14.71 -9.47
CA ASP A 119 -15.54 -13.82 -10.11
C ASP A 119 -15.33 -12.38 -9.64
N TYR A 120 -14.71 -11.57 -10.49
CA TYR A 120 -14.40 -10.16 -10.18
C TYR A 120 -15.65 -9.28 -10.06
N SER A 121 -16.78 -9.67 -10.68
CA SER A 121 -18.01 -8.88 -10.62
C SER A 121 -18.68 -8.90 -9.24
N LYS A 122 -18.48 -10.00 -8.50
CA LYS A 122 -19.02 -10.20 -7.15
C LYS A 122 -18.01 -9.89 -6.05
N ALA A 123 -16.74 -9.73 -6.42
CA ALA A 123 -15.68 -9.49 -5.47
C ALA A 123 -15.80 -8.07 -4.90
N PRO A 124 -15.67 -7.89 -3.56
CA PRO A 124 -15.47 -6.56 -3.01
C PRO A 124 -14.14 -5.98 -3.54
N PRO A 125 -13.95 -4.65 -3.53
CA PRO A 125 -12.75 -4.03 -4.12
C PRO A 125 -11.43 -4.66 -3.65
N ARG A 126 -11.25 -4.88 -2.34
CA ARG A 126 -10.02 -5.50 -1.80
C ARG A 126 -10.04 -7.04 -1.85
N GLY A 127 -11.14 -7.65 -2.26
CA GLY A 127 -11.30 -9.10 -2.39
C GLY A 127 -10.89 -9.83 -1.11
N ARG A 128 -10.13 -10.93 -1.27
CA ARG A 128 -9.57 -11.72 -0.16
C ARG A 128 -8.45 -11.01 0.62
N LEU A 129 -7.93 -9.88 0.13
CA LEU A 129 -6.79 -9.22 0.77
C LEU A 129 -7.20 -8.46 2.03
N GLU A 130 -8.46 -8.05 2.13
CA GLU A 130 -9.08 -7.56 3.36
C GLU A 130 -9.06 -8.68 4.43
N GLY A 131 -8.50 -8.40 5.61
CA GLY A 131 -8.31 -9.42 6.65
C GLY A 131 -7.01 -10.23 6.56
N THR A 132 -6.44 -10.40 5.36
CA THR A 132 -5.24 -11.25 5.17
C THR A 132 -3.94 -10.46 5.04
N ARG A 133 -3.93 -9.40 4.22
CA ARG A 133 -2.77 -8.48 4.07
C ARG A 133 -3.10 -7.07 4.53
N ASP A 134 -4.40 -6.79 4.60
CA ASP A 134 -4.94 -5.56 5.12
C ASP A 134 -5.60 -5.81 6.47
N PHE A 135 -4.93 -5.33 7.51
CA PHE A 135 -5.40 -5.41 8.88
C PHE A 135 -5.78 -4.03 9.42
N THR A 136 -6.11 -3.07 8.55
CA THR A 136 -6.36 -1.68 8.95
C THR A 136 -7.53 -1.54 9.94
N HIS A 137 -8.45 -2.51 9.95
CA HIS A 137 -9.56 -2.59 10.90
C HIS A 137 -9.14 -3.08 12.29
N GLY A 138 -8.01 -3.77 12.43
CA GLY A 138 -7.53 -4.32 13.68
C GLY A 138 -6.67 -3.33 14.47
N GLU A 139 -6.74 -3.39 15.79
CA GLU A 139 -5.80 -2.66 16.65
C GLU A 139 -4.42 -3.31 16.56
N THR A 140 -3.49 -2.60 15.91
CA THR A 140 -2.11 -3.07 15.78
C THR A 140 -1.28 -2.68 17.00
N TYR A 141 -0.39 -3.57 17.42
CA TYR A 141 0.46 -3.36 18.59
C TYR A 141 1.89 -3.82 18.33
N ILE A 142 2.85 -3.22 19.03
CA ILE A 142 4.26 -3.62 18.96
C ILE A 142 4.45 -4.84 19.84
N LYS A 143 4.99 -5.92 19.26
CA LYS A 143 5.30 -7.14 20.02
C LYS A 143 6.67 -7.00 20.68
N TYR A 144 6.70 -7.08 22.01
CA TYR A 144 7.94 -6.99 22.80
C TYR A 144 8.52 -8.36 23.19
N HIS A 145 7.69 -9.41 23.23
CA HIS A 145 8.08 -10.77 23.64
C HIS A 145 7.42 -11.85 22.77
N GLU A 146 8.11 -12.98 22.56
CA GLU A 146 7.58 -14.13 21.84
C GLU A 146 6.83 -15.09 22.77
N ASP A 147 5.52 -14.92 22.88
CA ASP A 147 4.67 -15.73 23.78
C ASP A 147 4.23 -17.09 23.20
N GLY A 148 4.78 -17.50 22.05
CA GLY A 148 4.42 -18.75 21.35
C GLY A 148 2.98 -18.82 20.81
N LYS A 149 2.17 -17.75 20.99
CA LYS A 149 0.81 -17.62 20.46
C LYS A 149 0.79 -16.92 19.11
N ASP A 150 -0.16 -17.28 18.26
CA ASP A 150 -0.42 -16.57 17.01
C ASP A 150 -0.98 -15.18 17.32
N GLN A 151 -0.35 -14.14 16.76
CA GLN A 151 -0.59 -12.73 17.05
C GLN A 151 -0.77 -11.99 15.72
N PRO A 152 -1.93 -12.10 15.06
CA PRO A 152 -2.12 -11.68 13.67
C PRO A 152 -2.03 -10.16 13.43
N PHE A 153 -2.11 -9.35 14.49
CA PHE A 153 -2.08 -7.89 14.44
C PHE A 153 -0.81 -7.26 15.04
N ALA A 154 0.17 -8.09 15.39
CA ALA A 154 1.47 -7.60 15.88
C ALA A 154 2.28 -6.95 14.74
N VAL A 155 2.90 -5.80 15.02
CA VAL A 155 3.77 -5.02 14.12
C VAL A 155 5.20 -5.00 14.65
#